data_AF-A0A838PTU7-F1
#
_entry.id   AF-A0A838PTU7-F1
#
_cell.length_a   1.000
_cell.length_b   1.000
_cell.length_c   1.000
_cell.angle_alpha   90.00
_cell.angle_beta   90.00
_cell.angle_gamma   90.00
#
_symmetry.space_group_name_H-M   'P 1'
#
loop_
_entity.id
_entity.type
_entity.pdbx_description
1 polymer ?
#
loop_
_entity_poly.entity_id
_entity_poly.type
_entity_poly.pdbx_seq_one_letter_code
_entity_poly.pdbx_strand_id
1 'polypeptide(L)'
;EDKLNAVAVDGGEGCVRPSTETVQNGSYKPLGRQIFMYPSKKALQRPEVKEFMNFTIGNAPRIAEAAKIIPLTGEQVSKSQSSLKG
;
A
#
# COMPACT_ATOMS: atom_id res chain seq x y z
N GLU A 1 16.28 -1.31 -24.77
CA GLU A 1 15.91 -1.17 -23.35
C GLU A 1 17.17 -0.84 -22.58
N ASP A 2 17.36 0.43 -22.24
CA ASP A 2 18.44 0.81 -21.32
C ASP A 2 18.04 0.40 -19.91
N LYS A 3 18.82 -0.49 -19.28
CA LYS A 3 18.61 -0.89 -17.89
C LYS A 3 19.09 0.24 -16.99
N LEU A 4 18.15 0.96 -16.39
CA LEU A 4 18.46 1.94 -15.35
C LEU A 4 18.81 1.19 -14.06
N ASN A 5 19.94 1.54 -13.44
CA ASN A 5 20.32 0.98 -12.15
C ASN A 5 19.63 1.74 -11.01
N ALA A 6 19.04 1.00 -10.07
CA ALA A 6 18.49 1.59 -8.86
C ALA A 6 19.62 2.07 -7.93
N VAL A 7 19.51 3.31 -7.45
CA VAL A 7 20.46 3.92 -6.51
C VAL A 7 19.91 3.93 -5.09
N ALA A 8 20.81 3.92 -4.11
CA ALA A 8 20.43 4.16 -2.72
C ALA A 8 20.08 5.65 -2.52
N VAL A 9 19.16 5.93 -1.59
CA VAL A 9 18.71 7.29 -1.26
C VAL A 9 18.89 7.52 0.23
N ASP A 10 19.41 8.69 0.59
CA ASP A 10 19.52 9.13 1.98
C ASP A 10 18.35 10.05 2.33
N GLY A 11 17.56 9.62 3.31
CA GLY A 11 16.42 10.38 3.86
C GLY A 11 16.71 11.08 5.20
N GLY A 12 17.98 11.12 5.64
CA GLY A 12 18.41 11.70 6.91
C GLY A 12 18.95 10.69 7.94
N GLU A 13 18.86 9.38 7.66
CA GLU A 13 19.32 8.29 8.54
C GLU A 13 20.34 7.37 7.84
N GLY A 14 20.89 7.83 6.70
CA GLY A 14 21.81 7.07 5.87
C GLY A 14 21.15 6.49 4.61
N CYS A 15 21.99 5.96 3.72
CA CYS A 15 21.58 5.49 2.40
C CYS A 15 20.83 4.15 2.47
N VAL A 16 19.61 4.10 1.94
CA VAL A 16 18.79 2.88 1.83
C VAL A 16 18.51 2.56 0.36
N ARG A 17 18.67 1.29 -0.04
CA ARG A 17 18.30 0.84 -1.40
C ARG A 17 16.81 0.52 -1.51
N PRO A 18 16.20 0.72 -2.68
CA PRO A 18 14.82 0.30 -2.91
C PRO A 18 14.71 -1.23 -2.90
N SER A 19 13.77 -1.75 -2.13
CA SER A 19 13.30 -3.13 -2.19
C SER A 19 11.86 -3.20 -1.67
N THR A 20 11.18 -4.32 -1.90
CA THR A 20 9.86 -4.57 -1.31
C THR A 20 9.89 -4.42 0.21
N GLU A 21 10.93 -4.96 0.85
CA GLU A 21 11.11 -4.91 2.30
C GLU A 21 11.32 -3.47 2.80
N THR A 22 12.23 -2.70 2.17
CA THR A 22 12.53 -1.34 2.63
C THR A 22 11.36 -0.37 2.42
N VAL A 23 10.50 -0.64 1.42
CA VAL A 23 9.25 0.10 1.24
C VAL A 23 8.19 -0.34 2.27
N GLN A 24 8.00 -1.64 2.49
CA GLN A 24 6.98 -2.16 3.40
C GLN A 24 7.24 -1.79 4.86
N ASN A 25 8.50 -1.78 5.30
CA ASN A 25 8.88 -1.39 6.66
C ASN A 25 9.06 0.13 6.83
N GLY A 26 8.93 0.92 5.75
CA GLY A 26 9.00 2.37 5.78
C GLY A 26 10.40 2.97 5.93
N SER A 27 11.46 2.17 5.77
CA SER A 27 12.85 2.66 5.82
C SER A 27 13.30 3.35 4.52
N TYR A 28 12.68 3.08 3.38
CA TYR A 28 13.00 3.73 2.11
C TYR A 28 12.38 5.14 2.00
N LYS A 29 12.84 6.07 2.84
CA LYS A 29 12.34 7.45 2.86
C LYS A 29 13.13 8.34 1.90
N PRO A 30 12.48 9.34 1.27
CA PRO A 30 11.05 9.67 1.29
C PRO A 30 10.22 8.95 0.19
N LEU A 31 10.82 8.02 -0.55
CA LEU A 31 10.24 7.50 -1.80
C LEU A 31 9.27 6.33 -1.62
N GLY A 32 9.33 5.62 -0.48
CA GLY A 32 8.34 4.62 -0.06
C GLY A 32 7.19 5.29 0.67
N ARG A 33 6.09 5.58 -0.03
CA ARG A 33 4.88 6.18 0.56
C ARG A 33 3.71 5.19 0.59
N GLN A 34 2.92 5.25 1.66
CA GLN A 34 1.68 4.48 1.76
C GLN A 34 0.56 5.14 0.94
N ILE A 35 -0.28 4.32 0.31
CA ILE A 35 -1.47 4.75 -0.43
C ILE A 35 -2.69 4.44 0.43
N PHE A 36 -3.48 5.45 0.74
CA PHE A 36 -4.65 5.32 1.59
C PHE A 36 -5.94 5.58 0.81
N MET A 37 -7.01 4.90 1.22
CA MET A 37 -8.38 5.16 0.78
C MET A 37 -9.19 5.70 1.95
N TYR A 38 -9.94 6.78 1.72
CA TYR A 38 -10.69 7.48 2.76
C TYR A 38 -12.19 7.53 2.44
N PRO A 39 -12.91 6.40 2.52
CA PRO A 39 -14.36 6.42 2.36
C PRO A 39 -14.99 7.15 3.55
N SER A 40 -15.97 8.03 3.28
CA SER A 40 -16.71 8.68 4.36
C SER A 40 -17.63 7.68 5.08
N LYS A 41 -17.87 7.89 6.38
CA LYS A 41 -18.82 7.06 7.15
C LYS A 41 -20.20 7.00 6.49
N LYS A 42 -20.65 8.11 5.89
CA LYS A 42 -21.92 8.19 5.15
C LYS A 42 -21.89 7.32 3.89
N ALA A 43 -20.79 7.33 3.14
CA ALA A 43 -20.65 6.50 1.95
C ALA A 43 -20.65 5.01 2.29
N LEU A 44 -20.02 4.61 3.40
CA LEU A 44 -20.00 3.22 3.86
C LEU A 44 -21.37 2.64 4.27
N GLN A 45 -22.40 3.49 4.44
CA GLN A 45 -23.78 3.01 4.64
C GLN A 45 -24.41 2.48 3.35
N ARG A 46 -23.85 2.84 2.18
CA ARG A 46 -24.29 2.31 0.89
C ARG A 46 -23.69 0.92 0.69
N PRO A 47 -24.50 -0.14 0.52
CA PRO A 47 -24.01 -1.51 0.39
C PRO A 47 -22.97 -1.69 -0.72
N GLU A 48 -23.17 -1.03 -1.87
CA GLU A 48 -22.27 -1.10 -3.02
C GLU A 48 -20.89 -0.48 -2.73
N VAL A 49 -20.83 0.57 -1.90
CA VAL A 49 -19.56 1.18 -1.50
C VAL A 49 -18.84 0.27 -0.50
N LYS A 50 -19.57 -0.29 0.47
CA LYS A 50 -19.00 -1.22 1.44
C LYS A 50 -18.42 -2.46 0.74
N GLU A 51 -19.15 -3.00 -0.23
CA GLU A 51 -18.70 -4.17 -0.98
C GLU A 51 -17.51 -3.86 -1.88
N PHE A 52 -17.49 -2.68 -2.52
CA PHE A 52 -16.32 -2.23 -3.27
C PHE A 52 -15.07 -2.15 -2.38
N MET A 53 -15.20 -1.63 -1.15
CA MET A 53 -14.08 -1.56 -0.20
C MET A 53 -13.65 -2.96 0.27
N ASN A 54 -14.59 -3.85 0.59
CA ASN A 54 -14.30 -5.24 0.94
C ASN A 54 -13.53 -5.95 -0.19
N PHE A 55 -14.03 -5.85 -1.42
CA PHE A 55 -13.41 -6.42 -2.61
C PHE A 55 -11.99 -5.87 -2.80
N THR A 56 -11.82 -4.56 -2.69
CA THR A 56 -10.53 -3.89 -2.89
C THR A 56 -9.50 -4.37 -1.88
N ILE A 57 -9.86 -4.47 -0.60
CA ILE A 57 -8.95 -4.96 0.45
C ILE A 57 -8.66 -6.46 0.27
N GLY A 58 -9.68 -7.27 -0.02
CA GLY A 58 -9.52 -8.71 -0.24
C GLY A 58 -8.67 -9.07 -1.47
N ASN A 59 -8.63 -8.18 -2.47
CA ASN A 59 -7.85 -8.35 -3.70
C ASN A 59 -6.62 -7.44 -3.76
N ALA A 60 -6.23 -6.80 -2.65
CA ALA A 60 -5.17 -5.80 -2.62
C ALA A 60 -3.83 -6.29 -3.24
N PRO A 61 -3.35 -7.53 -2.99
CA PRO A 61 -2.12 -8.01 -3.62
C PRO A 61 -2.19 -8.05 -5.15
N ARG A 62 -3.29 -8.56 -5.71
CA ARG A 62 -3.50 -8.64 -7.16
C ARG A 62 -3.63 -7.27 -7.81
N ILE A 63 -4.37 -6.36 -7.15
CA ILE A 63 -4.51 -4.98 -7.62
C ILE A 63 -3.15 -4.27 -7.60
N ALA A 64 -2.37 -4.49 -6.55
CA ALA A 64 -1.05 -3.90 -6.40
C ALA A 64 -0.08 -4.34 -7.50
N GLU A 65 -0.04 -5.64 -7.80
CA GLU A 65 0.76 -6.19 -8.88
C GLU A 65 0.37 -5.60 -10.25
N ALA A 66 -0.93 -5.55 -10.56
CA ALA A 66 -1.43 -4.98 -11.80
C ALA A 66 -1.10 -3.47 -11.92
N ALA A 67 -1.17 -2.74 -10.81
CA ALA A 67 -0.84 -1.32 -10.74
C ALA A 67 0.68 -1.04 -10.62
N LYS A 68 1.52 -2.08 -10.58
CA LYS A 68 2.98 -2.00 -10.37
C LYS A 68 3.37 -1.25 -9.10
N ILE A 69 2.60 -1.45 -8.02
CA ILE A 69 2.91 -0.96 -6.68
C ILE A 69 3.31 -2.13 -5.77
N ILE A 70 4.00 -1.82 -4.67
CA ILE A 70 4.34 -2.84 -3.67
C ILE A 70 3.07 -3.31 -2.96
N PRO A 71 2.80 -4.63 -2.89
CA PRO A 71 1.59 -5.16 -2.28
C PRO A 71 1.60 -5.00 -0.77
N LEU A 72 0.38 -4.93 -0.21
CA LEU A 72 0.19 -4.97 1.24
C LEU A 72 0.62 -6.34 1.79
N THR A 73 1.16 -6.34 3.01
CA THR A 73 1.37 -7.57 3.77
C THR A 73 0.04 -8.13 4.28
N GLY A 74 0.00 -9.42 4.65
CA GLY A 74 -1.20 -10.02 5.24
C GLY A 74 -1.67 -9.32 6.51
N GLU A 75 -0.73 -8.82 7.32
CA GLU A 75 -1.04 -8.00 8.51
C GLU A 75 -1.71 -6.67 8.12
N GLN A 76 -1.21 -5.97 7.11
CA GLN A 76 -1.79 -4.72 6.62
C GLN A 76 -3.20 -4.94 6.06
N VAL A 77 -3.41 -6.01 5.28
CA VAL A 77 -4.75 -6.40 4.79
C VAL A 77 -5.70 -6.64 5.97
N SER A 78 -5.27 -7.41 6.97
CA SER A 78 -6.08 -7.74 8.15
C SER A 78 -6.45 -6.47 8.94
N LYS A 79 -5.49 -5.56 9.11
CA LYS A 79 -5.73 -4.25 9.74
C LYS A 79 -6.74 -3.41 8.96
N SER A 80 -6.62 -3.33 7.64
CA SER A 80 -7.57 -2.61 6.79
C SER A 80 -8.97 -3.20 6.85
N GLN A 81 -9.11 -4.53 6.90
CA GLN A 81 -10.42 -5.19 7.06
C GLN A 81 -11.07 -4.85 8.40
N SER A 82 -10.30 -4.86 9.49
CA SER A 82 -10.80 -4.47 10.82
C SER A 82 -11.24 -3.01 10.84
N SER A 83 -10.44 -2.09 10.29
CA SER A 83 -10.81 -0.66 10.22
C SER A 83 -12.07 -0.39 9.38
N LEU A 84 -12.37 -1.22 8.39
CA LEU A 84 -13.58 -1.10 7.58
C LEU A 84 -14.84 -1.58 8.33
N LYS A 85 -14.70 -2.52 9.26
CA LYS A 85 -15.83 -3.10 10.01
C LYS A 85 -16.32 -2.21 11.16
N GLY A 86 -15.51 -1.23 11.58
CA GLY A 86 -15.80 -0.33 12.70
C GLY A 86 -15.03 -0.73 13.94
#